data_AF-A0A6I9U2R3-F1
#
_entry.id   AF-A0A6I9U2R3-F1
#
_cell.length_a   1.000
_cell.length_b   1.000
_cell.length_c   1.000
_cell.angle_alpha   90.00
_cell.angle_beta   90.00
_cell.angle_gamma   90.00
#
_symmetry.space_group_name_H-M   'P 1'
#
loop_
_entity.id
_entity.type
_entity.pdbx_description
1 polymer ?
#
loop_
_entity_poly.entity_id
_entity_poly.type
_entity_poly.pdbx_seq_one_letter_code
_entity_poly.pdbx_strand_id
1 'polypeptide(L)'
;MGFRNSRGDAVFGLELISWRDELAVSEMEKRARREGESGTRVMFSMNLPRGFDLQKRVVEWVDEWQKLPYISPYENAFHLAPNSDQAEKWAVGVIHELLSLLVSKKTERENVLCLGEFWGFERVRFKKASVHFPGIFYVSNKIRTQTVVLREAYRKNLLLEKHPLMVMRNRYISLMNLVLRRGKPIRNGVTARRKGSASSSKGRKRKDEGNMWRRSNDEED
;
A
#
# COMPACT_ATOMS: atom_id res chain seq x y z
N MET A 1 -6.73 -11.94 -34.83
CA MET A 1 -8.01 -12.40 -35.43
C MET A 1 -9.14 -11.66 -34.74
N GLY A 2 -10.10 -11.10 -35.48
CA GLY A 2 -11.29 -10.48 -34.89
C GLY A 2 -12.43 -11.49 -34.80
N PHE A 3 -13.19 -11.49 -33.70
CA PHE A 3 -14.43 -12.26 -33.57
C PHE A 3 -15.61 -11.29 -33.56
N ARG A 4 -16.77 -11.73 -34.06
CA ARG A 4 -17.98 -10.89 -34.09
C ARG A 4 -18.69 -10.99 -32.74
N ASN A 5 -19.06 -9.85 -32.15
CA ASN A 5 -19.93 -9.86 -30.97
C ASN A 5 -21.37 -10.28 -31.33
N SER A 6 -22.24 -10.40 -30.34
CA SER A 6 -23.68 -10.71 -30.51
C SER A 6 -24.46 -9.66 -31.33
N ARG A 7 -23.84 -8.51 -31.66
CA ARG A 7 -24.39 -7.44 -32.52
C ARG A 7 -23.79 -7.43 -33.93
N GLY A 8 -22.86 -8.33 -34.24
CA GLY A 8 -22.21 -8.44 -35.54
C GLY A 8 -21.00 -7.52 -35.74
N ASP A 9 -20.62 -6.72 -34.73
CA ASP A 9 -19.46 -5.83 -34.80
C ASP A 9 -18.15 -6.64 -34.70
N ALA A 10 -17.16 -6.26 -35.51
CA ALA A 10 -15.82 -6.82 -35.43
C ALA A 10 -15.14 -6.36 -34.13
N VAL A 11 -15.00 -7.27 -33.17
CA VAL A 11 -14.25 -7.03 -31.95
C VAL A 11 -12.85 -7.64 -32.11
N PHE A 12 -11.84 -6.81 -31.85
CA PHE A 12 -10.46 -7.26 -31.80
C PHE A 12 -10.15 -7.70 -30.38
N GLY A 13 -9.68 -8.94 -30.24
CA GLY A 13 -9.23 -9.50 -28.97
C GLY A 13 -7.84 -10.10 -29.10
N LEU A 14 -7.18 -10.22 -27.96
CA LEU A 14 -6.00 -11.04 -27.80
C LEU A 14 -6.46 -12.38 -27.22
N GLU A 15 -6.02 -13.47 -27.83
CA GLU A 15 -6.24 -14.82 -27.33
C GLU A 15 -4.95 -15.34 -26.72
N LEU A 16 -5.09 -16.03 -25.59
CA LEU A 16 -3.97 -16.72 -24.97
C LEU A 16 -3.72 -18.02 -25.76
N ILE A 17 -2.66 -18.04 -26.58
CA ILE A 17 -2.30 -19.21 -27.40
C ILE A 17 -1.72 -20.35 -26.53
N SER A 18 -0.88 -19.99 -25.57
CA SER A 18 -0.27 -20.95 -24.65
C SER A 18 0.02 -20.29 -23.32
N TRP A 19 -0.20 -21.05 -22.24
CA TRP A 19 0.17 -20.62 -20.90
C TRP A 19 1.65 -20.91 -20.65
N ARG A 20 2.33 -19.99 -19.97
CA ARG A 20 3.73 -20.12 -19.58
C ARG A 20 3.86 -19.99 -18.07
N ASP A 21 4.16 -21.08 -17.39
CA ASP A 21 4.25 -21.13 -15.92
C ASP A 21 5.35 -20.21 -15.37
N GLU A 22 6.40 -19.96 -16.15
CA GLU A 22 7.48 -19.04 -15.80
C GLU A 22 6.99 -17.59 -15.60
N LEU A 23 5.89 -17.21 -16.25
CA LEU A 23 5.30 -15.87 -16.16
C LEU A 23 4.26 -15.78 -15.04
N ALA A 24 3.66 -16.91 -14.67
CA ALA A 24 2.64 -17.03 -13.64
C ALA A 24 3.25 -17.12 -12.22
N VAL A 25 4.26 -16.30 -11.95
CA VAL A 25 4.93 -16.23 -10.65
C VAL A 25 4.66 -14.86 -10.04
N SER A 26 4.04 -14.85 -8.86
CA SER A 26 3.67 -13.62 -8.17
C SER A 26 4.90 -12.84 -7.70
N GLU A 27 4.75 -11.54 -7.46
CA GLU A 27 5.81 -10.71 -6.91
C GLU A 27 6.26 -11.19 -5.52
N MET A 28 5.34 -11.80 -4.76
CA MET A 28 5.63 -12.39 -3.46
C MET A 28 6.49 -13.66 -3.58
N GLU A 29 6.19 -14.54 -4.54
CA GLU A 29 6.99 -15.73 -4.82
C GLU A 29 8.37 -15.37 -5.38
N LYS A 30 8.43 -14.37 -6.28
CA LYS A 30 9.70 -13.82 -6.80
C LYS A 30 10.55 -13.26 -5.66
N ARG A 31 9.94 -12.59 -4.69
CA ARG A 31 10.65 -12.08 -3.51
C ARG A 31 11.20 -13.22 -2.65
N ALA A 32 10.36 -14.19 -2.28
CA ALA A 32 10.79 -15.33 -1.47
C ALA A 32 11.97 -16.07 -2.11
N ARG A 33 11.94 -16.27 -3.44
CA ARG A 33 13.06 -16.87 -4.18
C ARG A 33 14.35 -16.04 -4.09
N ARG A 34 14.26 -14.71 -4.13
CA ARG A 34 15.42 -13.81 -3.98
C ARG A 34 15.99 -13.83 -2.56
N GLU A 35 15.13 -14.02 -1.56
CA GLU A 35 15.48 -14.02 -0.14
C GLU A 35 15.94 -15.41 0.36
N GLY A 36 15.91 -16.43 -0.50
CA GLY A 36 16.29 -17.80 -0.15
C GLY A 36 15.25 -18.52 0.70
N GLU A 37 14.04 -17.97 0.80
CA GLU A 37 12.93 -18.58 1.52
C GLU A 37 12.26 -19.63 0.62
N SER A 38 12.26 -20.89 1.07
CA SER A 38 11.53 -21.96 0.38
C SER A 38 10.02 -21.69 0.48
N GLY A 39 9.28 -21.94 -0.61
CA GLY A 39 7.97 -21.34 -0.94
C GLY A 39 6.82 -21.45 0.07
N THR A 40 7.02 -22.08 1.22
CA THR A 40 6.01 -22.23 2.28
C THR A 40 5.92 -21.02 3.23
N ARG A 41 6.93 -20.13 3.26
CA ARG A 41 7.01 -18.99 4.22
C ARG A 41 6.85 -17.60 3.59
N VAL A 42 6.06 -17.49 2.52
CA VAL A 42 5.79 -16.19 1.90
C VAL A 42 4.99 -15.30 2.87
N MET A 43 5.64 -14.28 3.42
CA MET A 43 5.04 -13.31 4.36
C MET A 43 4.96 -11.91 3.77
N PHE A 44 3.88 -11.19 4.06
CA PHE A 44 3.71 -9.82 3.60
C PHE A 44 4.49 -8.82 4.46
N SER A 45 5.08 -7.81 3.82
CA SER A 45 5.76 -6.72 4.53
C SER A 45 4.75 -5.84 5.28
N MET A 46 4.86 -5.79 6.61
CA MET A 46 4.00 -4.97 7.48
C MET A 46 4.67 -3.63 7.80
N ASN A 47 4.32 -2.58 7.05
CA ASN A 47 4.88 -1.24 7.18
C ASN A 47 3.90 -0.26 7.84
N LEU A 48 3.87 -0.26 9.17
CA LEU A 48 3.01 0.63 9.94
C LEU A 48 3.69 1.99 10.20
N PRO A 49 2.92 3.09 10.26
CA PRO A 49 3.45 4.39 10.68
C PRO A 49 4.07 4.33 12.08
N ARG A 50 5.08 5.17 12.33
CA ARG A 50 5.63 5.33 13.68
C ARG A 50 4.54 5.83 14.64
N GLY A 51 4.43 5.21 15.81
CA GLY A 51 3.40 5.52 16.80
C GLY A 51 2.04 4.85 16.54
N PHE A 52 1.95 3.96 15.54
CA PHE A 52 0.79 3.10 15.39
C PHE A 52 0.89 1.96 16.43
N ASP A 53 0.10 2.05 17.48
CA ASP A 53 0.07 1.05 18.54
C ASP A 53 -0.99 -0.01 18.22
N LEU A 54 -0.54 -1.23 18.00
CA LEU A 54 -1.42 -2.38 17.81
C LEU A 54 -1.66 -3.03 19.17
N GLN A 55 -2.92 -3.29 19.48
CA GLN A 55 -3.25 -4.14 20.62
C GLN A 55 -2.53 -5.49 20.47
N LYS A 56 -1.97 -6.00 21.57
CA LYS A 56 -1.21 -7.27 21.59
C LYS A 56 -1.94 -8.42 20.88
N ARG A 57 -3.25 -8.54 21.11
CA ARG A 57 -4.12 -9.53 20.45
C ARG A 57 -4.13 -9.42 18.93
N VAL A 58 -4.07 -8.21 18.38
CA VAL A 58 -4.03 -7.98 16.93
C VAL A 58 -2.66 -8.36 16.37
N VAL A 59 -1.59 -8.08 17.11
CA VAL A 59 -0.23 -8.51 16.71
C VAL A 59 -0.15 -10.04 16.66
N GLU A 60 -0.63 -10.72 17.70
CA GLU A 60 -0.69 -12.19 17.76
C GLU A 60 -1.53 -12.76 16.61
N TRP A 61 -2.72 -12.21 16.36
CA TRP A 61 -3.56 -12.64 15.24
C TRP A 61 -2.89 -12.42 13.88
N VAL A 62 -2.22 -11.27 13.66
CA VAL A 62 -1.47 -11.02 12.41
C VAL A 62 -0.33 -12.03 12.25
N ASP A 63 0.36 -12.40 13.32
CA ASP A 63 1.45 -13.39 13.27
C ASP A 63 0.92 -14.79 12.90
N GLU A 64 -0.20 -15.20 13.48
CA GLU A 64 -0.90 -16.44 13.10
C GLU A 64 -1.36 -16.41 11.63
N TRP A 65 -1.95 -15.29 11.19
CA TRP A 65 -2.37 -15.10 9.81
C TRP A 65 -1.19 -15.12 8.81
N GLN A 66 -0.04 -14.56 9.19
CA GLN A 66 1.18 -14.60 8.35
C GLN A 66 1.73 -16.02 8.19
N LYS A 67 1.51 -16.93 9.17
CA LYS A 67 1.94 -18.34 9.12
C LYS A 67 1.09 -19.23 8.21
N LEU A 68 -0.12 -18.79 7.84
CA LEU A 68 -0.98 -19.53 6.92
C LEU A 68 -0.26 -19.80 5.58
N PRO A 69 -0.54 -20.92 4.88
CA PRO A 69 0.02 -21.17 3.56
C PRO A 69 -0.26 -20.02 2.59
N TYR A 70 0.72 -19.63 1.78
CA TYR A 70 0.49 -18.71 0.67
C TYR A 70 -0.04 -19.48 -0.53
N ILE A 71 -1.10 -18.97 -1.15
CA ILE A 71 -1.67 -19.51 -2.39
C ILE A 71 -1.44 -18.46 -3.47
N SER A 72 -0.93 -18.87 -4.63
CA SER A 72 -0.63 -17.95 -5.71
C SER A 72 -1.90 -17.24 -6.22
N PRO A 73 -1.85 -15.95 -6.58
CA PRO A 73 -2.93 -15.23 -7.24
C PRO A 73 -3.35 -15.86 -8.58
N TYR A 74 -2.46 -16.65 -9.19
CA TYR A 74 -2.70 -17.34 -10.45
C TYR A 74 -3.28 -18.76 -10.26
N GLU A 75 -3.44 -19.21 -9.01
CA GLU A 75 -4.08 -20.48 -8.66
C GLU A 75 -5.55 -20.29 -8.25
N ASN A 76 -6.35 -21.35 -8.35
CA ASN A 76 -7.76 -21.32 -7.97
C ASN A 76 -7.96 -21.62 -6.47
N ALA A 77 -8.33 -20.60 -5.68
CA ALA A 77 -8.67 -20.76 -4.27
C ALA A 77 -10.16 -20.54 -3.94
N PHE A 78 -11.06 -20.61 -4.93
CA PHE A 78 -12.51 -20.44 -4.69
C PHE A 78 -13.15 -21.57 -3.88
N HIS A 79 -12.45 -22.69 -3.69
CA HIS A 79 -12.87 -23.79 -2.82
C HIS A 79 -12.80 -23.42 -1.33
N LEU A 80 -12.11 -22.33 -0.97
CA LEU A 80 -12.01 -21.86 0.41
C LEU A 80 -13.31 -21.21 0.87
N ALA A 81 -13.63 -21.38 2.15
CA ALA A 81 -14.78 -20.70 2.74
C ALA A 81 -14.61 -19.16 2.65
N PRO A 82 -15.60 -18.41 2.13
CA PRO A 82 -15.51 -16.96 1.91
C PRO A 82 -15.04 -16.12 3.10
N ASN A 83 -15.34 -16.58 4.32
CA ASN A 83 -15.04 -15.89 5.58
C ASN A 83 -13.82 -16.46 6.31
N SER A 84 -13.07 -17.38 5.69
CA SER A 84 -11.85 -17.95 6.29
C SER A 84 -10.67 -16.99 6.18
N ASP A 85 -9.77 -17.04 7.16
CA ASP A 85 -8.52 -16.28 7.15
C ASP A 85 -7.64 -16.64 5.94
N GLN A 86 -7.72 -17.90 5.47
CA GLN A 86 -7.05 -18.38 4.26
C GLN A 86 -7.59 -17.70 2.99
N ALA A 87 -8.92 -17.58 2.85
CA ALA A 87 -9.52 -16.87 1.71
C ALA A 87 -9.20 -15.36 1.75
N GLU A 88 -9.14 -14.78 2.95
CA GLU A 88 -8.71 -13.40 3.14
C GLU A 88 -7.23 -13.21 2.77
N LYS A 89 -6.36 -14.17 3.12
CA LYS A 89 -4.94 -14.16 2.72
C LYS A 89 -4.77 -14.25 1.21
N TRP A 90 -5.54 -15.10 0.54
CA TRP A 90 -5.51 -15.18 -0.92
C TRP A 90 -6.00 -13.87 -1.56
N ALA A 91 -7.07 -13.26 -1.06
CA ALA A 91 -7.55 -11.96 -1.55
C ALA A 91 -6.49 -10.85 -1.38
N VAL A 92 -5.77 -10.83 -0.25
CA VAL A 92 -4.64 -9.91 -0.05
C VAL A 92 -3.53 -10.17 -1.07
N GLY A 93 -3.21 -11.44 -1.34
CA GLY A 93 -2.25 -11.84 -2.38
C GLY A 93 -2.63 -11.32 -3.77
N VAL A 94 -3.91 -11.45 -4.15
CA VAL A 94 -4.42 -10.98 -5.45
C VAL A 94 -4.34 -9.45 -5.56
N ILE A 95 -4.77 -8.72 -4.53
CA ILE A 95 -4.68 -7.25 -4.52
C ILE A 95 -3.20 -6.81 -4.55
N HIS A 96 -2.33 -7.49 -3.81
CA HIS A 96 -0.90 -7.23 -3.79
C HIS A 96 -0.28 -7.39 -5.19
N GLU A 97 -0.59 -8.49 -5.87
CA GLU A 97 -0.11 -8.73 -7.24
C GLU A 97 -0.64 -7.68 -8.23
N LEU A 98 -1.95 -7.41 -8.18
CA LEU A 98 -2.57 -6.37 -9.01
C LEU A 98 -1.86 -5.02 -8.84
N LEU A 99 -1.62 -4.59 -7.60
CA LEU A 99 -0.92 -3.34 -7.35
C LEU A 99 0.55 -3.42 -7.78
N SER A 100 1.21 -4.56 -7.62
CA SER A 100 2.60 -4.77 -8.03
C SER A 100 2.79 -4.68 -9.54
N LEU A 101 1.81 -5.09 -10.34
CA LEU A 101 1.81 -4.94 -11.80
C LEU A 101 1.64 -3.49 -12.25
N LEU A 102 1.01 -2.64 -11.44
CA LEU A 102 0.81 -1.23 -11.79
C LEU A 102 2.11 -0.44 -11.66
N VAL A 103 2.42 0.35 -12.70
CA VAL A 103 3.59 1.25 -12.75
C VAL A 103 3.68 2.18 -11.52
N SER A 104 2.53 2.61 -10.99
CA SER A 104 2.48 3.51 -9.83
C SER A 104 2.26 2.78 -8.49
N LYS A 105 2.08 1.46 -8.49
CA LYS A 105 1.82 0.63 -7.30
C LYS A 105 0.64 1.12 -6.44
N LYS A 106 -0.35 1.74 -7.11
CA LYS A 106 -1.59 2.27 -6.54
C LYS A 106 -2.65 2.44 -7.62
N THR A 107 -3.91 2.40 -7.21
CA THR A 107 -5.07 2.68 -8.07
C THR A 107 -6.26 3.16 -7.24
N GLU A 108 -7.30 3.65 -7.89
CA GLU A 108 -8.55 3.99 -7.22
C GLU A 108 -9.18 2.74 -6.62
N ARG A 109 -9.78 2.87 -5.43
CA ARG A 109 -10.41 1.75 -4.73
C ARG A 109 -11.47 1.09 -5.60
N GLU A 110 -12.23 1.89 -6.36
CA GLU A 110 -13.28 1.38 -7.24
C GLU A 110 -12.72 0.45 -8.32
N ASN A 111 -11.54 0.75 -8.87
CA ASN A 111 -10.89 -0.12 -9.85
C ASN A 111 -10.55 -1.49 -9.25
N VAL A 112 -10.08 -1.53 -8.00
CA VAL A 112 -9.80 -2.79 -7.29
C VAL A 112 -11.08 -3.59 -7.11
N LEU A 113 -12.18 -2.95 -6.72
CA LEU A 113 -13.47 -3.62 -6.52
C LEU A 113 -14.07 -4.16 -7.82
N CYS A 114 -14.07 -3.35 -8.89
CA CYS A 114 -14.56 -3.77 -10.20
C CYS A 114 -13.75 -4.93 -10.78
N LEU A 115 -12.42 -4.92 -10.63
CA LEU A 115 -11.57 -6.04 -11.05
C LEU A 115 -11.82 -7.30 -10.22
N GLY A 116 -12.00 -7.15 -8.90
CA GLY A 116 -12.39 -8.26 -8.03
C GLY A 116 -13.67 -8.94 -8.49
N GLU A 117 -14.73 -8.15 -8.76
CA GLU A 117 -15.98 -8.70 -9.30
C GLU A 117 -15.78 -9.40 -10.64
N PHE A 118 -15.00 -8.81 -11.54
CA PHE A 118 -14.70 -9.41 -12.84
C PHE A 118 -14.00 -10.77 -12.70
N TRP A 119 -13.16 -10.94 -11.68
CA TRP A 119 -12.50 -12.22 -11.38
C TRP A 119 -13.36 -13.20 -10.56
N GLY A 120 -14.60 -12.84 -10.22
CA GLY A 120 -15.51 -13.70 -9.45
C GLY A 120 -15.42 -13.53 -7.93
N PHE A 121 -14.74 -12.49 -7.44
CA PHE A 121 -14.74 -12.14 -6.03
C PHE A 121 -15.93 -11.25 -5.66
N GLU A 122 -16.46 -11.46 -4.46
CA GLU A 122 -17.40 -10.51 -3.86
C GLU A 122 -16.70 -9.18 -3.54
N ARG A 123 -17.31 -8.04 -3.89
CA ARG A 123 -16.79 -6.69 -3.54
C ARG A 123 -16.43 -6.57 -2.06
N VAL A 124 -17.22 -7.21 -1.20
CA VAL A 124 -17.05 -7.15 0.26
C VAL A 124 -15.69 -7.72 0.66
N ARG A 125 -15.22 -8.79 0.00
CA ARG A 125 -13.94 -9.44 0.31
C ARG A 125 -12.76 -8.51 0.05
N PHE A 126 -12.73 -7.87 -1.12
CA PHE A 126 -11.63 -6.96 -1.48
C PHE A 126 -11.66 -5.66 -0.67
N LYS A 127 -12.87 -5.17 -0.35
CA LYS A 127 -13.06 -4.03 0.56
C LYS A 127 -12.51 -4.36 1.94
N LYS A 128 -12.82 -5.55 2.48
CA LYS A 128 -12.34 -6.03 3.79
C LYS A 128 -10.82 -6.15 3.79
N ALA A 129 -10.24 -6.87 2.82
CA ALA A 129 -8.80 -7.06 2.69
C ALA A 129 -8.01 -5.74 2.59
N SER A 130 -8.54 -4.74 1.87
CA SER A 130 -7.87 -3.44 1.74
C SER A 130 -7.83 -2.62 3.04
N VAL A 131 -8.77 -2.87 3.97
CA VAL A 131 -8.91 -2.12 5.23
C VAL A 131 -8.31 -2.88 6.42
N HIS A 132 -8.46 -4.20 6.45
CA HIS A 132 -7.99 -5.08 7.53
C HIS A 132 -6.48 -5.11 7.67
N PHE A 133 -5.74 -4.88 6.58
CA PHE A 133 -4.27 -4.93 6.58
C PHE A 133 -3.65 -3.54 6.34
N PRO A 134 -3.75 -2.60 7.30
CA PRO A 134 -3.20 -1.26 7.16
C PRO A 134 -1.67 -1.24 7.17
N GLY A 135 -0.99 -2.36 7.44
CA GLY A 135 0.46 -2.52 7.28
C GLY A 135 0.89 -2.82 5.85
N ILE A 136 0.00 -3.44 5.05
CA ILE A 136 0.26 -3.82 3.66
C ILE A 136 -0.30 -2.74 2.73
N PHE A 137 -1.55 -2.35 2.96
CA PHE A 137 -2.26 -1.38 2.14
C PHE A 137 -2.44 -0.05 2.88
N TYR A 138 -2.41 1.04 2.12
CA TYR A 138 -2.82 2.36 2.59
C TYR A 138 -3.99 2.83 1.74
N VAL A 139 -5.11 3.14 2.38
CA VAL A 139 -6.27 3.75 1.72
C VAL A 139 -6.24 5.26 1.98
N SER A 140 -5.87 6.02 0.95
CA SER A 140 -5.91 7.48 0.98
C SER A 140 -7.31 7.95 0.60
N ASN A 141 -7.89 8.87 1.37
CA ASN A 141 -9.09 9.60 0.98
C ASN A 141 -8.71 11.06 0.68
N LYS A 142 -8.75 11.45 -0.60
CA LYS A 142 -8.39 12.81 -1.03
C LYS A 142 -9.42 13.31 -2.03
N ILE A 143 -10.03 14.46 -1.73
CA ILE A 143 -10.99 15.15 -2.62
C ILE A 143 -12.04 14.16 -3.15
N ARG A 144 -12.65 13.41 -2.22
CA ARG A 144 -13.66 12.35 -2.50
C ARG A 144 -13.15 11.11 -3.26
N THR A 145 -11.89 11.08 -3.70
CA THR A 145 -11.29 9.89 -4.30
C THR A 145 -10.62 9.03 -3.23
N GLN A 146 -11.00 7.75 -3.19
CA GLN A 146 -10.32 6.74 -2.37
C GLN A 146 -9.29 6.00 -3.24
N THR A 147 -8.02 6.00 -2.83
CA THR A 147 -6.92 5.36 -3.55
C THR A 147 -6.28 4.30 -2.65
N VAL A 148 -6.16 3.08 -3.14
CA VAL A 148 -5.43 2.00 -2.48
C VAL A 148 -3.98 2.02 -2.97
N VAL A 149 -3.05 2.02 -2.03
CA VAL A 149 -1.60 2.11 -2.26
C VAL A 149 -0.92 0.92 -1.59
N LEU A 150 -0.01 0.27 -2.32
CA LEU A 150 0.85 -0.77 -1.75
C LEU A 150 1.97 -0.12 -0.93
N ARG A 151 1.99 -0.32 0.38
CA ARG A 151 2.89 0.44 1.29
C ARG A 151 4.35 0.13 1.10
N GLU A 152 4.68 -1.15 0.96
CA GLU A 152 6.07 -1.59 0.79
C GLU A 152 6.74 -1.00 -0.46
N ALA A 153 5.96 -0.63 -1.48
CA ALA A 153 6.49 0.02 -2.67
C ALA A 153 6.92 1.48 -2.42
N TYR A 154 6.62 2.06 -1.26
CA TYR A 154 6.85 3.46 -0.95
C TYR A 154 7.68 3.65 0.33
N ARG A 155 8.62 4.60 0.30
CA ARG A 155 9.29 5.12 1.50
C ARG A 155 9.01 6.61 1.66
N LYS A 156 8.40 6.98 2.79
CA LYS A 156 7.89 8.33 3.11
C LYS A 156 6.84 8.79 2.08
N ASN A 157 7.25 9.18 0.88
CA ASN A 157 6.39 9.58 -0.24
C ASN A 157 6.98 9.22 -1.61
N LEU A 158 8.09 8.49 -1.65
CA LEU A 158 8.81 8.15 -2.87
C LEU A 158 8.58 6.69 -3.20
N LEU A 159 8.20 6.43 -4.45
CA LEU A 159 8.15 5.09 -5.00
C LEU A 159 9.58 4.52 -5.05
N LEU A 160 9.77 3.32 -4.52
CA LEU A 160 11.07 2.65 -4.45
C LEU A 160 11.60 2.32 -5.84
N GLU A 161 10.79 1.62 -6.62
CA GLU A 161 11.09 1.23 -7.99
C GLU A 161 10.67 2.36 -8.95
N LYS A 162 11.65 3.10 -9.48
CA LYS A 162 11.38 4.24 -10.36
C LYS A 162 11.26 3.79 -11.81
N HIS A 163 10.05 3.40 -12.21
CA HIS A 163 9.74 3.18 -13.61
C HIS A 163 9.95 4.47 -14.43
N PRO A 164 10.51 4.41 -15.66
CA PRO A 164 10.77 5.61 -16.49
C PRO A 164 9.53 6.50 -16.68
N LEU A 165 8.35 5.90 -16.84
CA LEU A 165 7.08 6.64 -16.95
C LEU A 165 6.74 7.45 -15.70
N MET A 166 7.08 6.96 -14.50
CA MET A 166 6.89 7.72 -13.27
C MET A 166 7.85 8.91 -13.18
N VAL A 167 9.08 8.75 -13.68
CA VAL A 167 10.06 9.85 -13.77
C VAL A 167 9.54 10.93 -14.71
N MET A 168 9.09 10.56 -15.91
CA MET A 168 8.50 11.50 -16.88
C MET A 168 7.27 12.21 -16.31
N ARG A 169 6.36 11.48 -15.68
CA ARG A 169 5.18 12.04 -15.00
C ARG A 169 5.56 13.06 -13.93
N ASN A 170 6.53 12.74 -13.08
CA ASN A 170 6.99 13.65 -12.02
C ASN A 170 7.64 14.91 -12.59
N ARG A 171 8.43 14.78 -13.68
CA ARG A 171 9.01 15.91 -14.40
C ARG A 171 7.92 16.81 -14.98
N TYR A 172 6.91 16.22 -15.62
CA TYR A 172 5.77 16.96 -16.16
C TYR A 172 5.00 17.72 -15.06
N ILE A 173 4.69 17.05 -13.94
CA ILE A 173 4.04 17.69 -12.79
C ILE A 173 4.90 18.83 -12.24
N SER A 174 6.21 18.67 -12.17
CA SER A 174 7.13 19.74 -11.75
C SER A 174 7.06 20.95 -12.68
N LEU A 175 7.02 20.72 -14.00
CA LEU A 175 6.89 21.76 -15.02
C LEU A 175 5.53 22.47 -14.93
N MET A 176 4.44 21.74 -14.73
CA MET A 176 3.10 22.35 -14.58
C MET A 176 2.95 23.17 -13.30
N ASN A 177 3.69 22.82 -12.24
CA ASN A 177 3.70 23.58 -10.99
C ASN A 177 4.63 24.80 -11.00
N LEU A 178 5.48 24.93 -12.03
CA LEU A 178 6.25 26.14 -12.28
C LEU A 178 5.30 27.18 -12.89
N VAL A 179 4.67 27.99 -12.03
CA VAL A 179 3.97 29.18 -12.50
C VAL A 179 5.04 30.19 -12.94
N LEU A 180 5.19 30.35 -14.25
CA LEU A 180 6.01 31.39 -14.86
C LEU A 180 5.27 32.73 -14.75
N ARG A 181 5.48 33.46 -13.64
CA ARG A 181 5.20 34.90 -13.63
C ARG A 181 6.48 35.64 -14.04
N ARG A 182 6.48 36.20 -15.26
CA ARG A 182 7.56 37.05 -15.80
C ARG A 182 8.95 36.40 -15.82
N GLY A 183 9.06 35.17 -16.32
CA GLY A 183 10.36 34.52 -16.57
C GLY A 183 11.16 34.09 -15.33
N LYS A 184 10.62 34.26 -14.11
CA LYS A 184 11.24 33.77 -12.87
C LYS A 184 10.39 32.64 -12.26
N PRO A 185 10.99 31.50 -11.87
CA PRO A 185 10.25 30.38 -11.31
C PRO A 185 9.70 30.73 -9.93
N ILE A 186 8.38 30.92 -9.82
CA ILE A 186 7.70 31.02 -8.52
C ILE A 186 7.24 29.62 -8.13
N ARG A 187 7.70 29.14 -6.98
CA ARG A 187 7.26 27.88 -6.40
C ARG A 187 5.81 28.05 -5.93
N ASN A 188 4.86 27.35 -6.55
CA ASN A 188 3.45 27.40 -6.14
C ASN A 188 3.30 27.15 -4.63
N GLY A 189 2.82 28.16 -3.90
CA GLY A 189 2.67 28.19 -2.44
C GLY A 189 1.77 27.10 -1.85
N VAL A 190 1.03 26.36 -2.70
CA VAL A 190 0.23 25.20 -2.29
C VAL A 190 1.11 24.08 -1.72
N THR A 191 2.38 23.99 -2.12
CA THR A 191 3.32 22.97 -1.59
C THR A 191 4.12 23.41 -0.37
N ALA A 192 4.19 24.71 -0.06
CA ALA A 192 4.95 25.21 1.10
C ALA A 192 4.29 24.86 2.45
N ARG A 193 2.96 24.67 2.47
CA ARG A 193 2.21 24.31 3.69
C ARG A 193 2.43 22.86 4.16
N ARG A 194 3.15 22.03 3.39
CA ARG A 194 3.46 20.63 3.72
C ARG A 194 4.77 20.42 4.52
N LYS A 195 5.57 21.46 4.72
CA LYS A 195 6.78 21.42 5.57
C LYS A 195 6.62 22.39 6.73
N GLY A 196 5.91 21.99 7.78
CA GLY A 196 5.68 22.84 8.94
C GLY A 196 4.87 22.19 10.05
N SER A 197 5.31 21.04 10.55
CA SER A 197 4.94 20.56 11.89
C SER A 197 6.16 19.88 12.53
N ALA A 198 7.22 20.66 12.67
CA ALA A 198 8.38 20.35 13.50
C ALA A 198 8.96 21.67 14.02
N SER A 199 8.26 22.34 14.93
CA SER A 199 8.89 23.26 15.89
C SER A 199 9.50 22.36 16.97
N SER A 200 10.81 22.08 17.01
CA SER A 200 11.90 23.02 17.29
C SER A 200 11.55 23.99 18.41
N SER A 201 11.41 23.46 19.62
CA SER A 201 11.54 24.21 20.87
C SER A 201 12.98 24.72 20.99
N LYS A 202 13.20 25.99 20.61
CA LYS A 202 14.43 26.72 20.95
C LYS A 202 14.09 27.71 22.06
N GLY A 203 14.80 27.54 23.16
CA GLY A 203 14.49 28.10 24.47
C GLY A 203 14.44 29.62 24.54
N ARG A 204 13.71 30.08 25.56
CA ARG A 204 13.71 31.46 26.02
C ARG A 204 14.03 31.45 27.51
N LYS A 205 15.26 31.81 27.84
CA LYS A 205 15.72 32.11 29.21
C LYS A 205 14.87 33.26 29.77
N ARG A 206 14.31 33.09 30.96
CA ARG A 206 14.05 34.17 31.92
C ARG A 206 14.31 33.63 33.33
N LYS A 207 15.12 34.39 34.06
CA LYS A 207 15.65 34.13 35.40
C LYS A 207 14.59 34.22 36.49
N ASP A 208 14.83 33.41 37.52
CA ASP A 208 14.63 33.58 38.96
C ASP A 208 13.34 34.23 39.46
N GLU A 209 12.60 33.46 40.26
CA GLU A 209 12.46 33.71 41.71
C GLU A 209 11.62 32.60 42.38
N GLY A 210 12.02 32.19 43.59
CA GLY A 210 11.05 31.83 44.62
C GLY A 210 10.71 30.35 44.86
N ASN A 211 11.55 29.73 45.70
CA ASN A 211 11.14 29.03 46.93
C ASN A 211 10.64 27.56 46.93
N MET A 212 11.16 26.84 47.93
CA MET A 212 10.57 25.69 48.65
C MET A 212 10.32 24.43 47.80
N TRP A 213 10.94 23.27 48.06
CA TRP A 213 10.87 22.54 49.32
C TRP A 213 12.14 21.73 49.61
N ARG A 214 12.63 21.89 50.85
CA ARG A 214 13.44 20.92 51.59
C ARG A 214 12.52 19.84 52.18
N ARG A 215 13.01 18.60 52.18
CA ARG A 215 12.81 17.45 53.11
C ARG A 215 12.90 16.18 52.26
N SER A 216 13.95 15.35 52.30
CA SER A 216 14.56 14.67 53.46
C SER A 216 13.50 14.16 54.43
N ASN A 217 13.19 12.86 54.32
CA ASN A 217 13.27 11.93 55.43
C ASN A 217 13.43 10.52 54.86
N ASP A 218 14.58 9.94 55.19
CA ASP A 218 14.83 8.50 55.26
C ASP A 218 14.12 7.91 56.50
N GLU A 219 14.23 6.58 56.62
CA GLU A 219 14.02 5.71 57.80
C GLU A 219 12.57 5.21 58.02
N GLU A 220 12.29 3.93 57.75
CA GLU A 220 12.53 2.71 58.56
C GLU A 220 11.48 2.53 59.67
N ASP A 221 10.52 1.62 59.42
CA ASP A 221 10.20 0.42 60.24
C ASP A 221 9.14 -0.43 59.51
#